data_AF-K0F0I2-F1
#
_entry.id   AF-K0F0I2-F1
#
_cell.length_a   1.000
_cell.length_b   1.000
_cell.length_c   1.000
_cell.angle_alpha   90.00
_cell.angle_beta   90.00
_cell.angle_gamma   90.00
#
_symmetry.space_group_name_H-M   'P 1'
#
loop_
_entity.id
_entity.type
_entity.pdbx_description
1 polymer ?
#
loop_
_entity_poly.entity_id
_entity_poly.type
_entity_poly.pdbx_seq_one_letter_code
_entity_poly.pdbx_strand_id
1 'polypeptide(L)'
;MGSIDEGLCSPVTAAATPQQIYHGKLYQLQHHGTPEQVAEFSADGPPRPETADGVTGWIFYYEANTPTMDQVAALLAEMETLGWITGTVRETLAELSPQEATAELKARMVERNPDDQQSPAEAG
;
A
#
# COMPACT_ATOMS: atom_id res chain seq x y z
N MET A 1 -32.90 -33.17 -7.14
CA MET A 1 -31.87 -32.46 -7.94
C MET A 1 -31.47 -31.23 -7.17
N GLY A 2 -30.18 -31.13 -6.81
CA GLY A 2 -29.53 -29.91 -6.33
C GLY A 2 -29.89 -29.44 -4.92
N SER A 3 -29.31 -30.09 -3.89
CA SER A 3 -28.86 -29.31 -2.72
C SER A 3 -27.84 -28.33 -3.26
N ILE A 4 -28.22 -27.06 -3.38
CA ILE A 4 -27.25 -25.97 -3.47
C ILE A 4 -26.57 -25.91 -2.12
N ASP A 5 -25.38 -26.49 -2.12
CA ASP A 5 -24.41 -26.51 -1.06
C ASP A 5 -24.12 -25.09 -0.56
N GLU A 6 -23.93 -25.05 0.75
CA GLU A 6 -23.79 -23.93 1.66
C GLU A 6 -22.47 -23.17 1.38
N GLY A 7 -22.39 -22.51 0.23
CA GLY A 7 -21.19 -21.83 -0.26
C GLY A 7 -21.34 -20.33 -0.44
N LEU A 8 -22.46 -19.73 -0.02
CA LEU A 8 -22.53 -18.28 0.21
C LEU A 8 -21.78 -17.96 1.51
N CYS A 9 -20.50 -18.30 1.51
CA CYS A 9 -19.52 -17.82 2.47
C CYS A 9 -19.68 -16.30 2.49
N SER A 10 -20.17 -15.80 3.63
CA SER A 10 -20.65 -14.44 3.82
C SER A 10 -19.75 -13.42 3.13
N PRO A 11 -20.32 -12.49 2.35
CA PRO A 11 -19.55 -11.53 1.58
C PRO A 11 -18.75 -10.66 2.54
N VAL A 12 -17.42 -10.81 2.50
CA VAL A 12 -16.45 -9.74 2.80
C VAL A 12 -16.74 -9.01 4.13
N THR A 13 -16.82 -9.74 5.22
CA THR A 13 -16.27 -9.21 6.48
C THR A 13 -14.88 -9.81 6.65
N ALA A 14 -14.02 -9.65 5.64
CA ALA A 14 -12.60 -9.70 5.92
C ALA A 14 -12.39 -8.63 6.99
N ALA A 15 -12.08 -9.06 8.21
CA ALA A 15 -11.84 -8.13 9.30
C ALA A 15 -10.78 -7.14 8.82
N ALA A 16 -11.07 -5.85 8.92
CA ALA A 16 -10.12 -4.83 8.51
C ALA A 16 -8.81 -5.05 9.26
N THR A 17 -7.69 -4.98 8.55
CA THR A 17 -6.37 -5.14 9.16
C THR A 17 -6.13 -4.03 10.20
N PRO A 18 -5.22 -4.23 11.17
CA PRO A 18 -4.84 -3.17 12.09
C PRO A 18 -4.43 -1.88 11.37
N GLN A 19 -3.78 -1.99 10.21
CA GLN A 19 -3.35 -0.84 9.43
C GLN A 19 -4.52 -0.11 8.76
N GLN A 20 -5.48 -0.84 8.18
CA GLN A 20 -6.71 -0.26 7.63
C GLN A 20 -7.51 0.47 8.72
N ILE A 21 -7.60 -0.12 9.91
CA ILE A 21 -8.26 0.51 11.08
C ILE A 21 -7.50 1.77 11.51
N TYR A 22 -6.17 1.72 11.54
CA TYR A 22 -5.33 2.88 11.88
C TYR A 22 -5.57 4.05 10.93
N HIS A 23 -5.48 3.84 9.62
CA HIS A 23 -5.67 4.92 8.65
C HIS A 23 -7.12 5.43 8.63
N GLY A 24 -8.12 4.55 8.81
CA GLY A 24 -9.51 4.97 8.95
C GLY A 24 -9.75 5.89 10.16
N LYS A 25 -9.15 5.56 11.32
CA LYS A 25 -9.20 6.42 12.52
C LYS A 25 -8.42 7.70 12.36
N LEU A 26 -7.22 7.63 11.76
CA LEU A 26 -6.40 8.80 11.49
C LEU A 26 -7.15 9.80 10.59
N TYR A 27 -7.78 9.30 9.52
CA TYR A 27 -8.64 10.11 8.65
C TYR A 27 -9.77 10.78 9.44
N GLN A 28 -10.50 10.02 10.26
CA GLN A 28 -11.57 10.58 11.10
C GLN A 28 -11.05 11.70 12.02
N LEU A 29 -9.91 11.49 12.68
CA LEU A 29 -9.30 12.48 13.58
C LEU A 29 -8.79 13.71 12.84
N GLN A 30 -8.24 13.54 11.63
CA GLN A 30 -7.82 14.68 10.80
C GLN A 30 -9.00 15.56 10.38
N HIS A 31 -10.19 14.97 10.20
CA HIS A 31 -11.39 15.71 9.78
C HIS A 31 -12.22 16.26 10.93
N HIS A 32 -12.16 15.66 12.12
CA HIS A 32 -13.07 15.98 13.24
C HIS A 32 -12.39 16.17 14.60
N GLY A 33 -11.13 15.77 14.74
CA GLY A 33 -10.34 15.94 15.95
C GLY A 33 -9.54 17.24 15.95
N THR A 34 -8.88 17.52 17.08
CA THR A 34 -7.90 18.61 17.16
C THR A 34 -6.52 18.15 16.68
N PRO A 35 -5.61 19.06 16.29
CA PRO A 35 -4.24 18.70 15.94
C PRO A 35 -3.51 17.91 17.03
N GLU A 36 -3.79 18.20 18.30
CA GLU A 36 -3.23 17.47 19.45
C GLU A 36 -3.73 16.03 19.51
N GLN A 37 -5.02 15.78 19.23
CA GLN A 37 -5.57 14.43 19.18
C GLN A 37 -5.00 13.62 18.01
N VAL A 38 -4.78 14.26 16.86
CA VAL A 38 -4.12 13.63 15.71
C VAL A 38 -2.68 13.27 16.07
N ALA A 39 -1.94 14.18 16.69
CA ALA A 39 -0.56 13.96 17.11
C ALA A 39 -0.45 12.86 18.17
N GLU A 40 -1.32 12.86 19.18
CA GLU A 40 -1.36 11.83 20.23
C GLU A 40 -1.66 10.45 19.64
N PHE A 41 -2.66 10.35 18.76
CA PHE A 41 -3.02 9.08 18.12
C PHE A 41 -1.92 8.55 17.18
N SER A 42 -1.25 9.45 16.46
CA SER A 42 -0.25 9.07 15.45
C SER A 42 1.18 8.94 16.01
N ALA A 43 1.38 9.21 17.30
CA ALA A 43 2.71 9.24 17.92
C ALA A 43 3.53 7.96 17.74
N ASP A 44 2.88 6.79 17.82
CA ASP A 44 3.53 5.48 17.63
C ASP A 44 3.59 5.03 16.16
N GLY A 45 3.04 5.84 15.25
CA GLY A 45 2.94 5.51 13.83
C GLY A 45 1.90 4.41 13.52
N PRO A 46 1.79 4.01 12.24
CA PRO A 46 0.93 2.92 11.82
C PRO A 46 1.46 1.58 12.36
N PRO A 47 0.58 0.63 12.69
CA PRO A 47 1.01 -0.73 13.02
C PRO A 47 1.71 -1.37 11.83
N ARG A 48 2.57 -2.35 12.11
CA ARG A 48 3.23 -3.13 11.06
C ARG A 48 2.17 -3.81 10.17
N PRO A 49 2.33 -3.75 8.83
CA PRO A 49 1.39 -4.36 7.89
C PRO A 49 1.33 -5.88 8.05
N GLU A 50 0.14 -6.42 7.81
CA GLU A 50 -0.10 -7.85 7.64
C GLU A 50 -0.01 -8.23 6.15
N THR A 51 0.00 -9.53 5.85
CA THR A 51 0.01 -10.03 4.46
C THR A 51 -1.11 -9.43 3.61
N ALA A 52 -2.29 -9.17 4.21
CA ALA A 52 -3.44 -8.61 3.53
C ALA A 52 -3.28 -7.11 3.15
N ASP A 53 -2.36 -6.38 3.78
CA ASP A 53 -2.09 -4.98 3.44
C ASP A 53 -1.20 -4.84 2.19
N GLY A 54 -0.44 -5.88 1.85
CA GLY A 54 0.43 -5.96 0.68
C GLY A 54 1.50 -4.86 0.62
N VAL A 55 2.01 -4.64 -0.59
CA VAL A 55 3.03 -3.61 -0.89
C VAL A 55 2.61 -2.21 -0.49
N THR A 56 1.35 -1.85 -0.69
CA THR A 56 0.79 -0.56 -0.25
C THR A 56 0.93 -0.36 1.27
N GLY A 57 0.61 -1.39 2.05
CA GLY A 57 0.76 -1.34 3.50
C GLY A 57 2.19 -1.06 3.94
N TRP A 58 3.15 -1.72 3.30
CA TRP A 58 4.57 -1.49 3.57
C TRP A 58 5.03 -0.08 3.21
N ILE A 59 4.57 0.47 2.08
CA ILE A 59 4.90 1.85 1.69
C ILE A 59 4.41 2.83 2.75
N PHE A 60 3.14 2.73 3.19
CA PHE A 60 2.61 3.60 4.24
C PHE A 60 3.31 3.40 5.59
N TYR A 61 3.69 2.17 5.93
CA TYR A 61 4.44 1.91 7.15
C TYR A 61 5.81 2.60 7.15
N TYR A 62 6.50 2.58 6.00
CA TYR A 62 7.83 3.19 5.85
C TYR A 62 7.82 4.72 5.70
N GLU A 63 6.66 5.36 5.61
CA GLU A 63 6.58 6.82 5.74
C GLU A 63 6.83 7.29 7.17
N ALA A 64 6.36 6.50 8.14
CA ALA A 64 6.51 6.81 9.56
C ALA A 64 7.71 6.09 10.20
N ASN A 65 8.24 5.06 9.54
CA ASN A 65 9.31 4.20 10.05
C ASN A 65 10.46 4.14 9.05
N THR A 66 11.71 4.30 9.49
CA THR A 66 12.86 4.20 8.57
C THR A 66 13.13 2.74 8.17
N PRO A 67 12.99 2.36 6.88
CA PRO A 67 13.33 1.01 6.46
C PRO A 67 14.85 0.81 6.39
N THR A 68 15.28 -0.45 6.53
CA THR A 68 16.64 -0.86 6.16
C THR A 68 16.77 -1.04 4.65
N MET A 69 18.02 -1.09 4.14
CA MET A 69 18.27 -1.39 2.72
C MET A 69 17.67 -2.75 2.31
N ASP A 70 17.81 -3.78 3.15
CA ASP A 70 17.26 -5.11 2.85
C ASP A 70 15.73 -5.12 2.77
N GLN A 71 15.07 -4.31 3.61
CA GLN A 71 13.62 -4.16 3.60
C GLN A 71 13.13 -3.49 2.31
N VAL A 72 13.81 -2.43 1.86
CA VAL A 72 13.50 -1.79 0.58
C VAL A 72 13.76 -2.72 -0.59
N ALA A 73 14.88 -3.45 -0.58
CA ALA A 73 15.19 -4.41 -1.65
C ALA A 73 14.12 -5.52 -1.75
N ALA A 74 13.66 -6.05 -0.61
CA ALA A 74 12.57 -7.02 -0.58
C ALA A 74 11.25 -6.44 -1.11
N LEU A 75 10.91 -5.22 -0.68
CA LEU A 75 9.71 -4.51 -1.15
C LEU A 75 9.74 -4.30 -2.67
N LEU A 76 10.87 -3.84 -3.22
CA LEU A 76 11.03 -3.62 -4.66
C LEU A 76 10.93 -4.94 -5.45
N ALA A 77 11.48 -6.03 -4.94
CA ALA A 77 11.36 -7.35 -5.58
C ALA A 77 9.91 -7.86 -5.58
N GLU A 78 9.17 -7.62 -4.50
CA GLU A 78 7.74 -7.94 -4.44
C GLU A 78 6.93 -7.08 -5.43
N MET A 79 7.20 -5.77 -5.51
CA MET A 79 6.56 -4.87 -6.47
C MET A 79 6.83 -5.27 -7.91
N GLU A 80 8.06 -5.67 -8.26
CA GLU A 80 8.38 -6.19 -9.59
C GLU A 80 7.61 -7.49 -9.89
N THR A 81 7.58 -8.41 -8.92
CA THR A 81 6.86 -9.69 -9.06
C THR A 81 5.35 -9.46 -9.27
N LEU A 82 4.78 -8.45 -8.62
CA LEU A 82 3.37 -8.06 -8.77
C LEU A 82 3.12 -7.20 -10.03
N GLY A 83 4.16 -6.86 -10.80
CA GLY A 83 4.06 -6.03 -12.01
C GLY A 83 3.78 -4.55 -11.74
N TRP A 84 4.06 -4.05 -10.54
CA TRP A 84 3.91 -2.64 -10.19
C TRP A 84 5.05 -1.80 -10.74
N ILE A 85 6.25 -2.39 -10.85
CA ILE A 85 7.44 -1.78 -11.43
C ILE A 85 8.13 -2.77 -12.36
N THR A 86 8.95 -2.26 -13.28
CA THR A 86 9.83 -3.09 -14.12
C THR A 86 11.17 -3.32 -13.42
N GLY A 87 11.95 -4.31 -13.89
CA GLY A 87 13.31 -4.53 -13.41
C GLY A 87 14.21 -3.29 -13.52
N THR A 88 14.08 -2.51 -14.59
CA THR A 88 14.81 -1.24 -14.75
C THR A 88 14.43 -0.20 -13.69
N VAL A 89 13.14 -0.10 -13.35
CA VAL A 89 12.69 0.79 -12.27
C VAL A 89 13.20 0.28 -10.93
N ARG A 90 13.16 -1.03 -10.67
CA ARG A 90 13.73 -1.63 -9.45
C ARG A 90 15.22 -1.29 -9.29
N GLU A 91 16.01 -1.46 -10.35
CA GLU A 91 17.45 -1.14 -10.33
C GLU A 91 17.70 0.34 -10.03
N THR A 92 16.96 1.23 -10.68
CA THR A 92 17.06 2.68 -10.44
C THR A 92 16.71 3.04 -8.99
N LEU A 93 15.63 2.46 -8.44
CA LEU A 93 15.21 2.72 -7.06
C LEU A 93 16.18 2.11 -6.03
N ALA A 94 16.86 1.02 -6.37
CA ALA A 94 17.85 0.39 -5.50
C ALA A 94 19.13 1.22 -5.32
N GLU A 95 19.39 2.20 -6.20
CA GLU A 95 20.51 3.15 -6.06
C GLU A 95 20.21 4.31 -5.10
N LEU A 96 18.93 4.51 -4.75
CA LEU A 96 18.50 5.57 -3.84
C LEU A 96 18.68 5.17 -2.37
N SER A 97 18.67 6.15 -1.48
CA SER A 97 18.54 5.85 -0.05
C SER A 97 17.17 5.20 0.25
N PRO A 98 17.03 4.44 1.36
CA PRO A 98 15.76 3.78 1.68
C PRO A 98 14.56 4.74 1.76
N GLN A 99 14.80 5.96 2.27
CA GLN A 99 13.79 6.99 2.40
C GLN A 99 13.37 7.57 1.05
N GLU A 100 14.35 7.86 0.17
CA GLU A 100 14.07 8.36 -1.18
C GLU A 100 13.36 7.32 -2.04
N ALA A 101 13.79 6.05 -1.98
CA ALA A 101 13.12 4.96 -2.69
C ALA A 101 11.65 4.82 -2.24
N THR A 102 11.39 4.86 -0.94
CA THR A 102 10.02 4.79 -0.40
C THR A 102 9.18 6.00 -0.83
N ALA A 103 9.75 7.21 -0.79
CA ALA A 103 9.06 8.43 -1.22
C ALA A 103 8.72 8.41 -2.72
N GLU A 104 9.63 7.92 -3.57
CA GLU A 104 9.40 7.77 -5.02
C GLU A 104 8.34 6.69 -5.31
N LEU A 105 8.35 5.56 -4.58
CA LEU A 105 7.30 4.54 -4.69
C LEU A 105 5.93 5.12 -4.33
N LYS A 106 5.85 5.91 -3.26
CA LYS A 106 4.62 6.61 -2.88
C LYS A 106 4.16 7.59 -3.97
N ALA A 107 5.08 8.38 -4.52
CA ALA A 107 4.75 9.32 -5.60
C ALA A 107 4.13 8.59 -6.80
N ARG A 108 4.72 7.47 -7.20
CA ARG A 108 4.20 6.62 -8.29
C ARG A 108 2.85 5.99 -8.01
N MET A 109 2.52 5.70 -6.75
CA MET A 109 1.18 5.24 -6.37
C MET A 109 0.11 6.30 -6.62
N VAL A 110 0.45 7.58 -6.39
CA VAL A 110 -0.46 8.71 -6.64
C VAL A 110 -0.53 9.02 -8.13
N GLU A 111 0.61 8.96 -8.83
CA GLU A 111 0.74 9.33 -10.24
C GLU A 111 0.25 8.29 -11.23
N ARG A 112 -0.12 7.07 -10.80
CA ARG A 112 -0.70 6.05 -11.71
C ARG A 112 -2.03 6.56 -12.27
N ASN A 113 -1.91 7.32 -13.34
CA ASN A 113 -2.97 7.89 -14.15
C ASN A 113 -3.75 6.74 -14.80
N PRO A 114 -5.09 6.81 -14.86
CA PRO A 114 -5.92 5.80 -15.51
C PRO A 114 -5.67 5.66 -17.03
N ASP A 115 -4.82 6.49 -17.63
CA ASP A 115 -4.45 6.38 -19.05
C ASP A 115 -3.55 5.19 -19.39
N ASP A 116 -2.95 4.48 -18.40
CA ASP A 116 -2.27 3.20 -18.68
C ASP A 116 -3.25 2.05 -19.02
N GLN A 117 -4.56 2.33 -19.13
CA GLN A 117 -5.55 1.43 -19.72
C GLN A 117 -6.20 1.93 -21.01
N GLN A 118 -5.65 2.94 -21.70
CA GLN A 118 -6.07 3.24 -23.08
C GLN A 118 -5.53 2.21 -24.08
N SER A 119 -6.18 1.04 -24.05
CA SER A 119 -6.76 0.31 -25.18
C SER A 119 -5.92 0.21 -26.46
N PRO A 120 -5.30 -0.96 -26.73
CA PRO A 120 -4.75 -1.27 -28.05
C PRO A 120 -5.91 -1.58 -29.01
N ALA A 121 -6.42 -0.59 -29.75
CA ALA A 121 -7.42 -0.85 -30.79
C ALA A 121 -7.52 0.29 -31.81
N GLU A 122 -6.48 0.51 -32.62
CA GLU A 122 -6.71 0.95 -34.01
C GLU A 122 -5.93 0.01 -34.93
N ALA A 123 -6.47 -1.19 -35.07
CA ALA A 123 -6.29 -2.02 -36.25
C ALA A 123 -7.47 -1.71 -37.18
N GLY A 124 -7.27 -0.85 -38.17
CA GLY A 124 -8.25 -0.47 -39.19
C GLY A 124 -7.55 0.12 -40.39
#